data_AF-A0A0S4TZ33-F1
#
_entry.id   AF-A0A0S4TZ33-F1
#
_cell.length_a   1.000
_cell.length_b   1.000
_cell.length_c   1.000
_cell.angle_alpha   90.00
_cell.angle_beta   90.00
_cell.angle_gamma   90.00
#
_symmetry.space_group_name_H-M   'P 1'
#
loop_
_entity.id
_entity.type
_entity.pdbx_description
1 polymer ?
#
loop_
_entity_poly.entity_id
_entity_poly.type
_entity_poly.pdbx_seq_one_letter_code
_entity_poly.pdbx_strand_id
1 'polypeptide(L)'
;MTGDLSGVNYSSIRAGLLEFRRRCEMVQHSVLVHQMCRPVWAAWMKQAVLSGALTAPGFARGGAARRRQYLQVKWIPQGWQWVDPEKEFKAMLLAIRAGLMSRSEAISTFGYDAEDIDREIAADNARADALGLVFDSDPRHTAKDGAPAASRTDATAGEPVAAA
;
A
#
# COMPACT_ATOMS: atom_id res chain seq x y z
N MET A 1 18.81 22.43 15.08
CA MET A 1 18.73 22.07 16.50
C MET A 1 19.72 20.94 16.75
N THR A 2 20.64 21.14 17.69
CA THR A 2 21.69 20.21 18.11
C THR A 2 21.06 19.11 18.98
N GLY A 3 21.09 17.86 18.50
CA GLY A 3 20.37 16.71 19.07
C GLY A 3 21.03 16.08 20.30
N ASP A 4 21.28 16.87 21.34
CA ASP A 4 21.69 16.33 22.65
C ASP A 4 20.48 15.74 23.37
N LEU A 5 20.52 14.43 23.63
CA LEU A 5 19.43 13.63 24.21
C LEU A 5 19.73 13.16 25.64
N SER A 6 20.80 13.67 26.27
CA SER A 6 21.34 13.17 27.55
C SER A 6 20.43 13.34 28.78
N GLY A 7 19.30 14.05 28.68
CA GLY A 7 18.35 14.27 29.79
C GLY A 7 16.86 14.14 29.45
N VAL A 8 16.50 13.57 28.30
CA VAL A 8 15.13 13.60 27.79
C VAL A 8 14.42 12.25 28.04
N ASN A 9 13.28 12.29 28.74
CA ASN A 9 12.45 11.10 29.00
C ASN A 9 11.85 10.57 27.67
N TYR A 10 11.70 9.25 27.54
CA TYR A 10 11.17 8.58 26.34
C TYR A 10 9.85 9.21 25.84
N SER A 11 8.98 9.59 26.78
CA SER A 11 7.69 10.21 26.46
C SER A 11 7.81 11.60 25.81
N SER A 12 8.79 12.43 26.20
CA SER A 12 8.96 13.77 25.61
C SER A 12 9.66 13.73 24.26
N ILE A 13 10.60 12.79 24.03
CA ILE A 13 11.16 12.55 22.69
C ILE A 13 10.06 12.07 21.74
N ARG A 14 9.22 11.11 22.17
CA ARG A 14 8.12 10.58 21.35
C ARG A 14 7.10 11.67 20.99
N ALA A 15 6.73 12.52 21.94
CA ALA A 15 5.84 13.66 21.69
C ALA A 15 6.44 14.64 20.67
N GLY A 16 7.73 15.00 20.83
CA GLY A 16 8.42 15.91 19.90
C GLY A 16 8.54 15.35 18.49
N LEU A 17 8.85 14.05 18.34
CA LEU A 17 8.89 13.39 17.02
C LEU A 17 7.51 13.36 16.34
N LEU A 18 6.44 13.18 17.12
CA LEU A 18 5.08 13.18 16.58
C LEU A 18 4.69 14.57 16.03
N GLU A 19 5.00 15.64 16.76
CA GLU A 19 4.77 17.01 16.29
C GLU A 19 5.59 17.34 15.04
N PHE A 20 6.86 16.91 15.02
CA PHE A 20 7.72 17.06 13.85
C PHE A 20 7.14 16.34 12.64
N ARG A 21 6.75 15.07 12.79
CA ARG A 21 6.11 14.27 11.74
C ARG A 21 4.85 14.97 11.22
N ARG A 22 3.97 15.42 12.10
CA ARG A 22 2.74 16.15 11.73
C ARG A 22 3.06 17.40 10.90
N ARG A 23 4.10 18.15 11.28
CA ARG A 23 4.53 19.35 10.53
C ARG A 23 5.10 18.98 9.17
N CYS A 24 5.89 17.92 9.07
CA CYS A 24 6.41 17.42 7.81
C CYS A 24 5.29 16.96 6.87
N GLU A 25 4.34 16.16 7.36
CA GLU A 25 3.19 15.68 6.59
C GLU A 25 2.33 16.86 6.08
N MET A 26 2.09 17.86 6.92
CA MET A 26 1.41 19.09 6.50
C MET A 26 2.14 19.77 5.33
N VAL A 27 3.47 19.94 5.41
CA VAL A 27 4.24 20.56 4.32
C VAL A 27 4.22 19.68 3.07
N GLN A 28 4.37 18.36 3.20
CA GLN A 28 4.34 17.43 2.08
C GLN A 28 3.00 17.49 1.34
N HIS A 29 1.89 17.27 2.05
CA HIS A 29 0.57 17.13 1.44
C HIS A 29 -0.05 18.48 1.06
N SER A 30 0.15 19.54 1.86
CA SER A 30 -0.49 20.84 1.61
C SER A 30 0.35 21.75 0.73
N VAL A 31 1.68 21.60 0.71
CA VAL A 31 2.57 22.49 -0.05
C VAL A 31 3.24 21.76 -1.19
N LEU A 32 4.10 20.77 -0.92
CA LEU A 32 4.94 20.14 -1.95
C LEU A 32 4.10 19.45 -3.02
N VAL A 33 3.10 18.66 -2.61
CA VAL A 33 2.20 17.99 -3.56
C VAL A 33 1.48 19.00 -4.45
N HIS A 34 1.02 20.11 -3.89
CA HIS A 34 0.21 21.10 -4.60
C HIS A 34 1.02 22.02 -5.50
N GLN A 35 2.15 22.52 -5.01
CA GLN A 35 2.95 23.53 -5.69
C GLN A 35 4.02 22.93 -6.60
N MET A 36 4.46 21.70 -6.34
CA MET A 36 5.54 21.07 -7.10
C MET A 36 5.06 19.81 -7.82
N CYS A 37 4.58 18.81 -7.09
CA CYS A 37 4.35 17.49 -7.66
C CYS A 37 3.22 17.48 -8.70
N ARG A 38 2.08 18.12 -8.40
CA ARG A 38 0.94 18.22 -9.32
C ARG A 38 1.25 18.98 -10.60
N PRO A 39 1.90 20.18 -10.58
CA PRO A 39 2.32 20.85 -11.80
C PRO A 39 3.30 20.05 -12.65
N VAL A 40 4.30 19.42 -12.02
CA VAL A 40 5.28 18.57 -12.71
C VAL A 40 4.60 17.38 -13.39
N TRP A 41 3.71 16.70 -12.67
CA TRP A 41 2.92 15.59 -13.22
C TRP A 41 2.07 16.03 -14.41
N ALA A 42 1.38 17.16 -14.29
CA ALA A 42 0.55 17.67 -15.38
C ALA A 42 1.37 18.06 -16.63
N ALA A 43 2.55 18.65 -16.44
CA ALA A 43 3.47 18.98 -17.52
C ALA A 43 4.01 17.72 -18.20
N TRP A 44 4.47 16.74 -17.42
CA TRP A 44 4.94 15.45 -17.91
C TRP A 44 3.83 14.72 -18.69
N MET A 45 2.63 14.63 -18.13
CA MET A 45 1.51 13.94 -18.78
C MET A 45 1.15 14.59 -20.11
N LYS A 46 1.11 15.94 -20.15
CA LYS A 46 0.88 16.67 -21.40
C LYS A 46 1.94 16.34 -22.44
N GLN A 47 3.22 16.31 -22.04
CA GLN A 47 4.32 16.02 -22.95
C GLN A 47 4.28 14.57 -23.45
N ALA A 48 4.02 13.60 -22.57
CA ALA A 48 3.93 12.18 -22.94
C ALA A 48 2.79 11.89 -23.93
N VAL A 49 1.67 12.61 -23.83
CA VAL A 49 0.59 12.52 -24.82
C VAL A 49 0.97 13.19 -26.14
N LEU A 50 1.63 14.37 -26.09
CA LEU A 50 2.04 15.10 -27.29
C LEU A 50 3.14 14.38 -28.08
N SER A 51 4.06 13.71 -27.41
CA SER A 51 5.11 12.91 -28.04
C SER A 51 4.60 11.57 -28.60
N GLY A 52 3.37 11.17 -28.27
CA GLY A 52 2.80 9.88 -28.65
C GLY A 52 3.29 8.71 -27.79
N ALA A 53 4.08 8.94 -26.74
CA ALA A 53 4.53 7.89 -25.82
C ALA A 53 3.37 7.29 -25.00
N LEU A 54 2.31 8.07 -24.76
CA LEU A 54 1.11 7.61 -24.09
C LEU A 54 -0.15 7.94 -24.90
N THR A 55 -0.96 6.91 -25.16
CA THR A 55 -2.26 7.08 -25.83
C THR A 55 -3.33 7.41 -24.78
N ALA A 56 -3.76 8.67 -24.72
CA ALA A 56 -4.83 9.13 -23.82
C ALA A 56 -6.02 9.71 -24.61
N PRO A 57 -7.00 8.87 -25.02
CA PRO A 57 -8.15 9.31 -25.80
C PRO A 57 -8.92 10.44 -25.10
N GLY A 58 -9.13 11.54 -25.81
CA GLY A 58 -9.87 12.69 -25.28
C GLY A 58 -9.12 13.50 -24.22
N PHE A 59 -7.82 13.28 -23.98
CA PHE A 59 -7.03 14.13 -23.07
C PHE A 59 -6.94 15.58 -23.57
N ALA A 60 -6.65 15.77 -24.86
CA ALA A 60 -6.58 17.10 -25.47
C ALA A 60 -7.96 17.68 -25.81
N ARG A 61 -8.84 16.86 -26.40
CA ARG A 61 -10.14 17.30 -26.96
C ARG A 61 -11.34 17.17 -26.03
N GLY A 62 -11.24 16.39 -24.94
CA GLY A 62 -12.35 16.10 -24.02
C GLY A 62 -12.58 17.14 -22.92
N GLY A 63 -12.00 18.33 -23.05
CA GLY A 63 -12.14 19.42 -22.09
C GLY A 63 -11.43 19.17 -20.75
N ALA A 64 -11.65 20.09 -19.79
CA ALA A 64 -11.00 20.04 -18.49
C ALA A 64 -11.42 18.83 -17.64
N ALA A 65 -12.67 18.40 -17.75
CA ALA A 65 -13.21 17.28 -16.95
C ALA A 65 -12.52 15.96 -17.27
N ARG A 66 -12.41 15.60 -18.57
CA ARG A 66 -11.74 14.37 -18.99
C ARG A 66 -10.24 14.42 -18.69
N ARG A 67 -9.60 15.58 -18.87
CA ARG A 67 -8.19 15.76 -18.51
C ARG A 67 -7.93 15.53 -17.03
N ARG A 68 -8.83 15.96 -16.14
CA ARG A 68 -8.67 15.73 -14.69
C ARG A 68 -8.63 14.25 -14.33
N GLN A 69 -9.36 13.39 -15.03
CA GLN A 69 -9.35 11.93 -14.78
C GLN A 69 -7.94 11.34 -14.98
N TYR A 70 -7.25 11.74 -16.04
CA TYR A 70 -5.86 11.31 -16.29
C TYR A 70 -4.83 11.93 -15.35
N LEU A 71 -5.16 13.06 -14.70
CA LEU A 71 -4.26 13.75 -13.78
C LEU A 71 -4.46 13.34 -12.32
N GLN A 72 -5.47 12.50 -12.03
CA GLN A 72 -5.67 11.94 -10.69
C GLN A 72 -4.60 10.91 -10.40
N VAL A 73 -3.79 11.19 -9.39
CA VAL A 73 -2.75 10.30 -8.88
C VAL A 73 -2.75 10.36 -7.36
N LYS A 74 -2.48 9.21 -6.72
CA LYS A 74 -2.25 9.14 -5.29
C LYS A 74 -0.80 9.53 -5.02
N TRP A 75 -0.59 10.50 -4.13
CA TRP A 75 0.75 10.89 -3.70
C TRP A 75 1.08 10.15 -2.42
N ILE A 76 1.99 9.19 -2.52
CA ILE A 76 2.41 8.35 -1.41
C ILE A 76 3.81 8.83 -0.96
N PRO A 77 3.93 9.56 0.16
CA PRO A 77 5.23 9.93 0.71
C PRO A 77 5.91 8.72 1.35
N GLN A 78 7.19 8.85 1.69
CA GLN A 78 7.89 7.81 2.43
C GLN A 78 7.19 7.51 3.76
N GLY A 79 7.09 6.22 4.09
CA GLY A 79 6.58 5.76 5.37
C GLY A 79 7.46 6.20 6.54
N TRP A 80 6.85 6.31 7.70
CA TRP A 80 7.56 6.57 8.95
C TRP A 80 7.75 5.27 9.73
N GLN A 81 8.95 5.11 10.28
CA GLN A 81 9.22 3.99 11.18
C GLN A 81 8.55 4.22 12.53
N TRP A 82 7.90 3.18 13.03
CA TRP A 82 7.23 3.19 14.32
C TRP A 82 8.22 2.95 15.45
N VAL A 83 7.91 3.50 16.63
CA VAL A 83 8.72 3.30 17.83
C VAL A 83 8.54 1.88 18.39
N ASP A 84 7.32 1.33 18.30
CA ASP A 84 7.00 -0.06 18.66
C ASP A 84 6.29 -0.73 17.48
N PRO A 85 7.01 -1.35 16.53
CA PRO A 85 6.38 -1.89 15.32
C PRO A 85 5.31 -2.96 15.61
N GLU A 86 5.53 -3.81 16.61
CA GLU A 86 4.66 -4.97 16.86
C GLU A 86 3.25 -4.56 17.29
N LYS A 87 3.14 -3.65 18.26
CA LYS A 87 1.82 -3.16 18.73
C LYS A 87 1.09 -2.42 17.63
N GLU A 88 1.81 -1.62 16.85
CA GLU A 88 1.28 -0.82 15.78
C GLU A 88 0.75 -1.73 14.63
N PHE A 89 1.48 -2.78 14.25
CA PHE A 89 1.00 -3.79 13.29
C PHE A 89 -0.23 -4.56 13.78
N LYS A 90 -0.26 -4.95 15.06
CA LYS A 90 -1.44 -5.59 15.66
C LYS A 90 -2.67 -4.68 15.61
N ALA A 91 -2.49 -3.39 15.89
CA ALA A 91 -3.56 -2.39 15.80
C ALA A 91 -4.05 -2.21 14.36
N MET A 92 -3.13 -2.15 13.37
CA MET A 92 -3.50 -2.06 11.95
C MET A 92 -4.27 -3.31 11.49
N LEU A 93 -3.82 -4.51 11.87
CA LEU A 93 -4.53 -5.75 11.55
C LEU A 93 -5.95 -5.75 12.13
N LEU A 94 -6.11 -5.26 13.36
CA LEU A 94 -7.43 -5.12 13.99
C LEU A 94 -8.30 -4.09 13.28
N ALA A 95 -7.74 -2.92 12.92
CA ALA A 95 -8.44 -1.87 12.20
C ALA A 95 -8.92 -2.35 10.81
N ILE A 96 -8.07 -3.13 10.11
CA ILE A 96 -8.45 -3.75 8.83
C ILE A 96 -9.60 -4.73 9.01
N ARG A 97 -9.51 -5.61 10.02
CA ARG A 97 -10.58 -6.56 10.33
C ARG A 97 -11.88 -5.89 10.77
N ALA A 98 -11.78 -4.75 11.45
CA ALA A 98 -12.92 -3.94 11.86
C ALA A 98 -13.51 -3.09 10.71
N GLY A 99 -12.89 -3.11 9.52
CA GLY A 99 -13.34 -2.31 8.36
C GLY A 99 -13.02 -0.82 8.47
N LEU A 100 -12.19 -0.40 9.42
CA LEU A 100 -11.78 0.99 9.62
C LEU A 100 -10.63 1.41 8.70
N MET A 101 -9.91 0.43 8.15
CA MET A 101 -8.73 0.65 7.31
C MET A 101 -8.68 -0.40 6.20
N SER A 102 -8.31 -0.02 4.98
CA SER A 102 -8.06 -1.01 3.93
C SER A 102 -6.61 -1.49 3.99
N ARG A 103 -6.36 -2.71 3.49
CA ARG A 103 -4.99 -3.22 3.33
C ARG A 103 -4.14 -2.29 2.45
N SER A 104 -4.71 -1.78 1.36
CA SER A 104 -4.01 -0.86 0.46
C SER A 104 -3.61 0.43 1.16
N GLU A 105 -4.46 0.96 2.03
CA GLU A 105 -4.14 2.15 2.83
C GLU A 105 -3.04 1.87 3.86
N ALA A 106 -3.03 0.69 4.46
CA ALA A 106 -1.95 0.27 5.35
C ALA A 106 -0.62 0.20 4.62
N ILE A 107 -0.57 -0.39 3.43
CA ILE A 107 0.64 -0.46 2.59
C ILE A 107 1.11 0.94 2.17
N SER A 108 0.18 1.80 1.73
CA SER A 108 0.49 3.19 1.37
C SER A 108 1.06 4.00 2.53
N THR A 109 0.67 3.70 3.77
CA THR A 109 1.22 4.36 4.96
C THR A 109 2.73 4.10 5.13
N PHE A 110 3.22 2.99 4.58
CA PHE A 110 4.65 2.64 4.56
C PHE A 110 5.41 3.20 3.35
N GLY A 111 4.74 3.90 2.44
CA GLY A 111 5.38 4.45 1.25
C GLY A 111 5.32 3.56 0.02
N TYR A 112 4.61 2.44 0.08
CA TYR A 112 4.56 1.46 -1.00
C TYR A 112 3.23 1.49 -1.75
N ASP A 113 3.27 1.06 -3.01
CA ASP A 113 2.07 0.84 -3.81
C ASP A 113 1.49 -0.57 -3.53
N ALA A 114 0.18 -0.66 -3.38
CA ALA A 114 -0.47 -1.91 -3.04
C ALA A 114 -0.45 -2.91 -4.21
N GLU A 115 -0.54 -2.43 -5.45
CA GLU A 115 -0.50 -3.26 -6.65
C GLU A 115 0.90 -3.86 -6.84
N ASP A 116 1.95 -3.10 -6.52
CA ASP A 116 3.33 -3.60 -6.53
C ASP A 116 3.51 -4.74 -5.53
N ILE A 117 3.08 -4.53 -4.28
CA ILE A 117 3.15 -5.56 -3.24
C ILE A 117 2.31 -6.79 -3.61
N ASP A 118 1.14 -6.61 -4.22
CA ASP A 118 0.31 -7.74 -4.67
C ASP A 118 1.00 -8.57 -5.76
N ARG A 119 1.68 -7.91 -6.70
CA ARG A 119 2.48 -8.58 -7.73
C ARG A 119 3.68 -9.32 -7.13
N GLU A 120 4.37 -8.71 -6.17
CA GLU A 120 5.48 -9.35 -5.46
C GLU A 120 5.01 -10.59 -4.69
N ILE A 121 3.94 -10.49 -3.90
CA ILE A 121 3.37 -11.64 -3.17
C ILE A 121 2.97 -12.76 -4.13
N ALA A 122 2.34 -12.43 -5.26
CA ALA A 122 1.96 -13.43 -6.25
C ALA A 122 3.20 -14.12 -6.86
N ALA A 123 4.24 -13.36 -7.18
CA ALA A 123 5.50 -13.89 -7.69
C ALA A 123 6.23 -14.74 -6.65
N ASP A 124 6.21 -14.34 -5.38
CA ASP A 124 6.85 -15.04 -4.26
C ASP A 124 6.18 -16.38 -4.01
N ASN A 125 4.85 -16.40 -3.99
CA ASN A 125 4.04 -17.62 -3.88
C ASN A 125 4.33 -18.59 -5.02
N ALA A 126 4.37 -18.10 -6.27
CA ALA A 126 4.71 -18.94 -7.42
C ALA A 126 6.13 -19.53 -7.33
N ARG A 127 7.09 -18.76 -6.81
CA ARG A 127 8.46 -19.26 -6.58
C ARG A 127 8.52 -20.26 -5.45
N ALA A 128 7.79 -20.03 -4.35
CA ALA A 128 7.69 -20.97 -3.23
C ALA A 128 7.12 -22.32 -3.70
N ASP A 129 6.03 -22.28 -4.47
CA ASP A 129 5.38 -23.45 -5.05
C ASP A 129 6.34 -24.21 -5.99
N ALA A 130 7.11 -23.50 -6.82
CA ALA A 130 8.10 -24.10 -7.73
C ALA A 130 9.30 -24.74 -7.01
N LEU A 131 9.69 -24.19 -5.85
CA LEU A 131 10.82 -24.68 -5.05
C LEU A 131 10.40 -25.69 -3.97
N GLY A 132 9.11 -25.95 -3.80
CA GLY A 132 8.59 -26.79 -2.72
C GLY A 132 8.80 -26.21 -1.32
N LEU A 133 8.87 -24.88 -1.20
CA LEU A 133 9.04 -24.18 0.08
C LEU A 133 7.66 -23.92 0.71
N VAL A 134 7.53 -24.22 2.00
CA VAL A 134 6.32 -23.95 2.78
C VAL A 134 6.63 -22.91 3.84
N PHE A 135 5.95 -21.76 3.76
CA PHE A 135 6.08 -20.66 4.71
C PHE A 135 4.81 -20.54 5.56
N ASP A 136 4.99 -20.28 6.86
CA ASP A 136 3.91 -20.03 7.82
C ASP A 136 3.07 -18.78 7.49
N SER A 137 3.66 -17.85 6.71
CA SER A 137 3.02 -16.66 6.19
C SER A 137 1.95 -16.96 5.13
N ASP A 138 1.92 -18.17 4.57
CA ASP A 138 0.96 -18.56 3.55
C ASP A 138 -0.22 -19.36 4.15
N PRO A 139 -1.41 -18.73 4.28
CA PRO A 139 -2.59 -19.42 4.79
C PRO A 139 -3.15 -20.50 3.85
N ARG A 140 -2.65 -20.62 2.61
CA ARG A 140 -3.00 -21.71 1.69
C ARG A 140 -2.48 -23.06 2.17
N HIS A 141 -1.34 -23.06 2.86
CA HIS A 141 -0.63 -24.28 3.26
C HIS A 141 -0.47 -24.42 4.77
N THR A 142 -0.59 -23.34 5.54
CA THR A 142 -0.39 -23.34 6.99
C THR A 142 -1.45 -22.55 7.75
N ALA A 143 -1.94 -23.11 8.85
CA ALA A 143 -2.76 -22.44 9.84
C ALA A 143 -1.91 -21.47 10.66
N LYS A 144 -2.58 -20.65 11.47
CA LYS A 144 -2.00 -19.56 12.28
C LYS A 144 -0.86 -20.00 13.22
N ASP A 145 -0.76 -21.29 13.51
CA ASP A 145 0.23 -21.90 14.40
C ASP A 145 1.29 -22.71 13.63
N GLY A 146 1.38 -22.56 12.30
CA GLY A 146 2.31 -23.32 11.44
C GLY A 146 1.90 -24.78 11.17
N ALA A 147 0.74 -25.21 11.69
CA ALA A 147 0.16 -26.52 11.36
C ALA A 147 -0.31 -26.54 9.89
N PRO A 148 -0.24 -27.67 9.16
CA PRO A 148 -0.73 -27.74 7.79
C PRO A 148 -2.21 -27.36 7.71
N ALA A 149 -2.55 -26.40 6.85
CA ALA A 149 -3.94 -26.04 6.60
C ALA A 149 -4.61 -27.18 5.82
N ALA A 150 -5.76 -27.67 6.29
CA ALA A 150 -6.53 -28.67 5.56
C ALA A 150 -6.87 -28.13 4.16
N SER A 151 -6.32 -28.76 3.13
CA SER A 151 -6.52 -28.38 1.73
C SER A 151 -8.01 -28.35 1.43
N ARG A 152 -8.54 -27.15 1.14
CA ARG A 152 -9.93 -26.94 0.72
C ARG A 152 -10.11 -27.37 -0.74
N THR A 153 -9.74 -28.60 -1.07
CA THR A 153 -9.80 -29.14 -2.44
C THR A 153 -10.89 -30.21 -2.58
N ASP A 154 -11.45 -30.74 -1.49
CA ASP A 154 -12.42 -31.84 -1.55
C ASP A 154 -13.86 -31.43 -1.19
N ALA A 155 -14.41 -30.40 -1.83
CA ALA A 155 -15.82 -30.01 -1.59
C ALA A 155 -16.66 -29.72 -2.85
N THR A 156 -16.16 -29.98 -4.06
CA THR A 156 -16.97 -29.79 -5.30
C THR A 156 -16.93 -30.93 -6.31
N ALA A 157 -16.53 -32.14 -5.89
CA ALA A 157 -16.61 -33.32 -6.73
C ALA A 157 -17.50 -34.40 -6.08
N GLY A 158 -18.76 -34.46 -6.50
CA GLY A 158 -19.56 -35.69 -6.39
C GLY A 158 -21.01 -35.54 -5.95
N GLU A 159 -21.92 -35.28 -6.90
CA GLU A 159 -23.11 -36.13 -7.08
C GLU A 159 -23.74 -35.87 -8.47
N PRO A 160 -23.69 -36.82 -9.41
CA PRO A 160 -24.62 -36.86 -10.52
C PRO A 160 -25.81 -37.74 -10.10
N VAL A 161 -26.99 -37.15 -9.88
CA VAL A 161 -28.22 -37.94 -9.77
C VAL A 161 -28.93 -37.90 -11.13
N ALA A 162 -29.07 -39.10 -11.66
CA ALA A 162 -29.53 -39.49 -12.98
C ALA A 162 -30.93 -39.01 -13.37
N ALA A 163 -31.14 -38.94 -14.68
CA ALA A 163 -32.43 -38.85 -15.32
C ALA A 163 -33.32 -40.08 -15.01
N ALA A 164 -34.58 -39.81 -14.71
CA ALA A 164 -35.76 -40.64 -15.00
C ALA A 164 -36.97 -39.71 -15.14
#